data_AF-A0A2E6H7S4-F1
#
_entry.id   AF-A0A2E6H7S4-F1
#
_cell.length_a   1.000
_cell.length_b   1.000
_cell.length_c   1.000
_cell.angle_alpha   90.00
_cell.angle_beta   90.00
_cell.angle_gamma   90.00
#
_symmetry.space_group_name_H-M   'P 1'
#
loop_
_entity.id
_entity.type
_entity.pdbx_description
1 polymer ?
#
loop_
_entity_poly.entity_id
_entity_poly.type
_entity_poly.pdbx_seq_one_letter_code
_entity_poly.pdbx_strand_id
1 'polypeptide(L)'
;MQSGEDNFDNLGAYIRSEPGFLALVERCFSDVDEKLRTETIIKSLGWYGFRNRMAAIFLEYQLNGKFPIKPNLELCHELIALEDNVKSQTVEGFSRAFMLGLYWKLHRYKDNNSFMESFNWKEVLTHFKHTKARVIKVDWLLFMIVHFHAYLGKEVLREALKGTPDYSELYNRLDESQKREYLNNALSYGASINEAEFFYQARI
;
A
#
# COMPACT_ATOMS: atom_id res chain seq x y z
N MET A 1 3.80 -3.27 -20.43
CA MET A 1 4.88 -4.17 -20.03
C MET A 1 5.97 -3.31 -19.39
N GLN A 2 6.07 -3.32 -18.07
CA GLN A 2 7.24 -2.81 -17.36
C GLN A 2 7.83 -4.02 -16.63
N SER A 3 8.80 -4.66 -17.28
CA SER A 3 9.74 -5.56 -16.62
C SER A 3 10.42 -4.78 -15.49
N GLY A 4 10.50 -5.35 -14.29
CA GLY A 4 11.11 -4.73 -13.10
C GLY A 4 12.62 -4.46 -13.20
N GLU A 5 13.20 -4.55 -14.39
CA GLU A 5 14.60 -4.27 -14.69
C GLU A 5 14.79 -2.95 -15.46
N ASP A 6 13.74 -2.35 -16.03
CA ASP A 6 13.85 -1.12 -16.81
C ASP A 6 13.45 0.13 -16.02
N ASN A 7 14.45 1.00 -15.79
CA ASN A 7 14.40 2.40 -15.33
C ASN A 7 14.14 2.71 -13.85
N PHE A 8 15.10 2.37 -12.98
CA PHE A 8 15.37 3.20 -11.78
C PHE A 8 16.13 4.49 -12.09
N ASP A 9 16.46 4.74 -13.36
CA ASP A 9 17.26 5.88 -13.80
C ASP A 9 16.73 7.24 -13.29
N ASN A 10 15.40 7.34 -13.11
CA ASN A 10 14.74 8.53 -12.59
C ASN A 10 14.65 8.56 -11.05
N LEU A 11 14.74 7.42 -10.36
CA LEU A 11 14.64 7.36 -8.90
C LEU A 11 15.84 8.04 -8.25
N GLY A 12 17.05 7.77 -8.74
CA GLY A 12 18.26 8.43 -8.25
C GLY A 12 18.21 9.95 -8.46
N ALA A 13 17.71 10.40 -9.62
CA ALA A 13 17.50 11.82 -9.91
C ALA A 13 16.47 12.45 -8.97
N TYR A 14 15.35 11.77 -8.72
CA TYR A 14 14.30 12.23 -7.81
C TYR A 14 14.79 12.34 -6.35
N ILE A 15 15.53 11.35 -5.85
CA ILE A 15 16.11 11.41 -4.50
C ILE A 15 17.03 12.63 -4.38
N ARG A 16 17.86 12.89 -5.38
CA ARG A 16 18.77 14.04 -5.39
C ARG A 16 18.05 15.39 -5.53
N SER A 17 16.88 15.44 -6.17
CA SER A 17 16.10 16.67 -6.27
C SER A 17 15.40 17.04 -4.96
N GLU A 18 15.27 16.11 -4.02
CA GLU A 18 14.58 16.29 -2.74
C GLU A 18 15.57 16.22 -1.55
N PRO A 19 16.09 17.35 -1.05
CA PRO A 19 17.18 17.35 -0.06
C PRO A 19 16.88 16.57 1.23
N GLY A 20 15.63 16.64 1.70
CA GLY A 20 15.19 15.88 2.87
C GLY A 20 15.19 14.37 2.63
N PHE A 21 14.81 13.95 1.41
CA PHE A 21 14.85 12.54 1.03
C PHE A 21 16.28 12.06 0.86
N LEU A 22 17.13 12.83 0.19
CA LEU A 22 18.56 12.53 0.07
C LEU A 22 19.22 12.33 1.43
N ALA A 23 18.99 13.26 2.38
CA ALA A 23 19.56 13.16 3.73
C ALA A 23 19.11 11.90 4.48
N LEU A 24 17.86 11.45 4.27
CA LEU A 24 17.36 10.20 4.85
C LEU A 24 18.04 8.98 4.23
N VAL A 25 18.21 8.97 2.90
CA VAL A 25 18.92 7.88 2.20
C VAL A 25 20.37 7.82 2.67
N GLU A 26 21.07 8.95 2.68
CA GLU A 26 22.47 9.04 3.14
C GLU A 26 22.63 8.55 4.59
N ARG A 27 21.70 8.93 5.47
CA ARG A 27 21.75 8.52 6.89
C ARG A 27 21.45 7.04 7.10
N CYS A 28 20.46 6.49 6.42
CA CYS A 28 19.88 5.18 6.75
C CYS A 28 20.38 4.03 5.86
N PHE A 29 21.27 4.32 4.90
CA PHE A 29 21.81 3.35 3.95
C PHE A 29 23.34 3.32 3.93
N SER A 30 24.00 3.90 4.94
CA SER A 30 25.46 3.91 5.06
C SER A 30 26.08 2.51 5.20
N ASP A 31 25.29 1.52 5.64
CA ASP A 31 25.67 0.11 5.71
C ASP A 31 25.63 -0.61 4.35
N VAL A 32 25.04 0.00 3.32
CA VAL A 32 24.95 -0.56 1.96
C VAL A 32 26.08 -0.02 1.08
N ASP A 33 26.34 1.29 1.15
CA ASP A 33 27.48 1.93 0.50
C ASP A 33 28.05 3.01 1.42
N GLU A 34 29.26 2.80 1.93
CA GLU A 34 29.95 3.76 2.80
C GLU A 34 30.19 5.12 2.12
N LYS A 35 30.24 5.13 0.79
CA LYS A 35 30.37 6.37 -0.02
C LYS A 35 29.03 7.03 -0.33
N LEU A 36 27.92 6.46 0.16
CA LEU A 36 26.57 7.00 0.07
C LEU A 36 26.10 7.31 -1.36
N ARG A 37 26.57 6.55 -2.36
CA ARG A 37 26.19 6.79 -3.75
C ARG A 37 24.81 6.19 -3.99
N THR A 38 23.82 7.05 -4.20
CA THR A 38 22.41 6.67 -4.42
C THR A 38 22.25 5.57 -5.48
N GLU A 39 22.95 5.69 -6.61
CA GLU A 39 22.87 4.69 -7.69
C GLU A 39 23.42 3.33 -7.27
N THR A 40 24.49 3.31 -6.47
CA THR A 40 25.05 2.07 -5.93
C THR A 40 24.07 1.45 -4.93
N ILE A 41 23.50 2.25 -4.03
CA ILE A 41 22.51 1.80 -3.05
C ILE A 41 21.29 1.16 -3.74
N ILE A 42 20.71 1.85 -4.75
CA ILE A 42 19.56 1.35 -5.50
C ILE A 42 19.90 0.05 -6.23
N LYS A 43 21.04 -0.01 -6.92
CA LYS A 43 21.47 -1.22 -7.64
C LYS A 43 21.74 -2.40 -6.71
N SER A 44 22.35 -2.16 -5.55
CA SER A 44 22.67 -3.21 -4.59
C SER A 44 21.43 -3.81 -3.92
N LEU A 45 20.42 -2.99 -3.63
CA LEU A 45 19.19 -3.46 -2.97
C LEU A 45 18.08 -3.91 -3.93
N GLY A 46 18.11 -3.40 -5.17
CA GLY A 46 16.94 -3.44 -6.06
C GLY A 46 15.74 -2.65 -5.52
N TRP A 47 14.65 -2.63 -6.28
CA TRP A 47 13.43 -1.91 -5.90
C TRP A 47 12.87 -2.36 -4.55
N TYR A 48 12.68 -3.67 -4.40
CA TYR A 48 12.04 -4.23 -3.21
C TYR A 48 12.86 -3.95 -1.96
N GLY A 49 14.19 -4.11 -2.01
CA GLY A 49 15.07 -3.81 -0.88
C GLY A 49 15.05 -2.33 -0.51
N PHE A 50 15.16 -1.44 -1.51
CA PHE A 50 15.09 0.01 -1.29
C PHE A 50 13.75 0.44 -0.69
N ARG A 51 12.64 0.02 -1.31
CA ARG A 51 11.26 0.30 -0.89
C ARG A 51 10.99 -0.18 0.54
N ASN A 52 11.35 -1.43 0.84
CA ASN A 52 11.11 -2.02 2.17
C ASN A 52 11.91 -1.27 3.25
N ARG A 53 13.16 -0.91 2.96
CA ARG A 53 13.96 -0.14 3.91
C ARG A 53 13.41 1.27 4.12
N MET A 54 12.97 1.95 3.06
CA MET A 54 12.28 3.24 3.19
C MET A 54 10.99 3.13 4.01
N ALA A 55 10.18 2.11 3.76
CA ALA A 55 8.97 1.87 4.55
C ALA A 55 9.29 1.67 6.05
N ALA A 56 10.33 0.88 6.38
CA ALA A 56 10.78 0.69 7.76
C ALA A 56 11.20 2.00 8.44
N ILE A 57 11.92 2.87 7.73
CA ILE A 57 12.33 4.21 8.23
C ILE A 57 11.10 5.04 8.65
N PHE A 58 10.07 5.07 7.80
CA PHE A 58 8.83 5.82 8.10
C PHE A 58 8.02 5.19 9.23
N LEU A 59 7.93 3.86 9.27
CA LEU A 59 7.24 3.15 10.35
C LEU A 59 7.93 3.39 11.70
N GLU A 60 9.25 3.35 11.76
CA GLU A 60 10.01 3.68 12.98
C GLU A 60 9.84 5.13 13.39
N TYR A 61 9.83 6.06 12.44
CA TYR A 61 9.56 7.46 12.74
C TYR A 61 8.19 7.64 13.40
N GLN A 62 7.15 6.96 12.92
CA GLN A 62 5.83 7.02 13.56
C GLN A 62 5.84 6.41 14.97
N LEU A 63 6.57 5.31 15.18
CA LEU A 63 6.64 4.65 16.49
C LEU A 63 7.46 5.45 17.53
N ASN A 64 8.56 6.06 17.10
CA ASN A 64 9.57 6.62 18.00
C ASN A 64 9.69 8.16 17.94
N GLY A 65 9.00 8.81 16.99
CA GLY A 65 9.09 10.25 16.73
C GLY A 65 10.43 10.70 16.12
N LYS A 66 11.32 9.78 15.75
CA LYS A 66 12.67 10.06 15.24
C LYS A 66 13.08 9.05 14.18
N PHE A 67 13.79 9.52 13.15
CA PHE A 67 14.31 8.64 12.11
C PHE A 67 15.46 7.78 12.64
N PRO A 68 15.48 6.47 12.34
CA PRO A 68 16.53 5.57 12.80
C PRO A 68 17.87 5.90 12.15
N ILE A 69 18.95 5.30 12.68
CA ILE A 69 20.24 5.21 11.97
C ILE A 69 20.28 3.90 11.17
N LYS A 70 19.82 2.79 11.79
CA LYS A 70 19.71 1.49 11.15
C LYS A 70 18.24 1.05 11.16
N PRO A 71 17.58 0.95 10.00
CA PRO A 71 16.17 0.59 9.93
C PRO A 71 15.90 -0.87 10.34
N ASN A 72 14.86 -1.10 11.12
CA ASN A 72 14.33 -2.40 11.50
C ASN A 72 13.36 -2.92 10.43
N LEU A 73 13.87 -3.78 9.56
CA LEU A 73 13.11 -4.34 8.43
C LEU A 73 11.98 -5.29 8.87
N GLU A 74 12.00 -5.80 10.10
CA GLU A 74 10.93 -6.65 10.66
C GLU A 74 9.57 -5.93 10.65
N LEU A 75 9.57 -4.60 10.70
CA LEU A 75 8.35 -3.79 10.63
C LEU A 75 7.61 -3.96 9.30
N CYS A 76 8.28 -4.42 8.25
CA CYS A 76 7.70 -4.62 6.94
C CYS A 76 7.16 -6.04 6.72
N HIS A 77 7.34 -6.99 7.65
CA HIS A 77 6.93 -8.39 7.44
C HIS A 77 5.47 -8.57 7.05
N GLU A 78 4.56 -7.86 7.72
CA GLU A 78 3.13 -7.90 7.40
C GLU A 78 2.81 -7.30 6.03
N LEU A 79 3.57 -6.27 5.61
CA LEU A 79 3.38 -5.59 4.33
C LEU A 79 3.83 -6.49 3.17
N ILE A 80 4.96 -7.16 3.35
CA ILE A 80 5.50 -8.13 2.40
C ILE A 80 4.56 -9.32 2.31
N ALA A 81 4.12 -9.86 3.45
CA ALA A 81 3.15 -10.95 3.48
C ALA A 81 1.84 -10.59 2.77
N LEU A 82 1.34 -9.36 2.93
CA LEU A 82 0.16 -8.89 2.21
C LEU A 82 0.38 -8.91 0.69
N GLU A 83 1.50 -8.34 0.23
CA GLU A 83 1.87 -8.32 -1.20
C GLU A 83 1.99 -9.75 -1.77
N ASP A 84 2.66 -10.65 -1.06
CA ASP A 84 2.83 -12.04 -1.48
C ASP A 84 1.50 -12.79 -1.58
N ASN A 85 0.58 -12.57 -0.64
CA ASN A 85 -0.72 -13.25 -0.61
C ASN A 85 -1.63 -12.86 -1.78
N VAL A 86 -1.45 -11.68 -2.38
CA VAL A 86 -2.26 -11.22 -3.53
C VAL A 86 -1.50 -11.28 -4.85
N LYS A 87 -0.25 -11.75 -4.84
CA LYS A 87 0.64 -11.78 -6.01
C LYS A 87 0.00 -12.52 -7.18
N SER A 88 -0.71 -13.61 -6.93
CA SER A 88 -1.37 -14.40 -7.99
C SER A 88 -2.52 -13.66 -8.69
N GLN A 89 -3.13 -12.67 -8.03
CA GLN A 89 -4.23 -11.84 -8.50
C GLN A 89 -3.76 -10.47 -8.99
N THR A 90 -2.45 -10.21 -8.99
CA THR A 90 -1.90 -8.90 -9.35
C THR A 90 -1.08 -9.02 -10.63
N VAL A 91 -1.13 -7.99 -11.47
CA VAL A 91 -0.20 -7.87 -12.60
C VAL A 91 1.20 -7.59 -12.06
N GLU A 92 2.22 -8.29 -12.57
CA GLU A 92 3.60 -8.13 -12.12
C GLU A 92 4.14 -6.71 -12.38
N GLY A 93 5.07 -6.27 -11.53
CA GLY A 93 5.69 -4.93 -11.61
C GLY A 93 5.01 -3.86 -10.75
N PHE A 94 3.86 -4.16 -10.12
CA PHE A 94 3.10 -3.20 -9.33
C PHE A 94 3.15 -3.52 -7.83
N SER A 95 3.77 -2.64 -7.03
CA SER A 95 3.87 -2.76 -5.56
C SER A 95 2.64 -2.26 -4.79
N ARG A 96 1.44 -2.36 -5.38
CA ARG A 96 0.26 -1.63 -4.91
C ARG A 96 -0.28 -2.15 -3.58
N ALA A 97 -0.32 -3.47 -3.40
CA ALA A 97 -0.73 -4.06 -2.12
C ALA A 97 0.24 -3.70 -0.98
N PHE A 98 1.54 -3.60 -1.26
CA PHE A 98 2.53 -3.15 -0.28
C PHE A 98 2.28 -1.70 0.15
N MET A 99 2.07 -0.79 -0.81
CA MET A 99 1.77 0.63 -0.53
C MET A 99 0.51 0.78 0.34
N LEU A 100 -0.51 0.00 0.01
CA LEU A 100 -1.74 -0.01 0.75
C LEU A 100 -1.55 -0.53 2.20
N GLY A 101 -0.80 -1.61 2.38
CA GLY A 101 -0.43 -2.09 3.71
C GLY A 101 0.36 -1.04 4.50
N LEU A 102 1.29 -0.34 3.85
CA LEU A 102 2.06 0.74 4.48
C LEU A 102 1.16 1.88 4.94
N TYR A 103 0.23 2.33 4.08
CA TYR A 103 -0.77 3.34 4.42
C TYR A 103 -1.56 2.93 5.66
N TRP A 104 -2.08 1.70 5.68
CA TRP A 104 -2.82 1.18 6.84
C TRP A 104 -1.98 1.20 8.12
N LYS A 105 -0.75 0.71 8.04
CA LYS A 105 0.12 0.58 9.20
C LYS A 105 0.53 1.95 9.76
N LEU A 106 0.78 2.93 8.90
CA LEU A 106 1.05 4.31 9.30
C LEU A 106 -0.17 4.97 9.98
N HIS A 107 -1.37 4.77 9.43
CA HIS A 107 -2.59 5.31 10.04
C HIS A 107 -2.89 4.70 11.41
N ARG A 108 -2.66 3.39 11.59
CA ARG A 108 -2.81 2.73 12.90
C ARG A 108 -1.89 3.30 13.98
N TYR A 109 -0.76 3.90 13.61
CA TYR A 109 0.14 4.54 14.57
C TYR A 109 -0.21 6.01 14.85
N LYS A 110 -0.84 6.69 13.89
CA LYS A 110 -1.12 8.12 13.96
C LYS A 110 -2.47 8.43 14.60
N ASP A 111 -3.49 7.68 14.20
CA ASP A 111 -4.87 7.92 14.59
C ASP A 111 -5.37 6.63 15.25
N ASN A 112 -5.99 6.73 16.44
CA ASN A 112 -6.83 5.66 17.02
C ASN A 112 -8.09 5.47 16.14
N ASN A 113 -7.92 5.29 14.84
CA ASN A 113 -8.98 5.13 13.88
C ASN A 113 -9.53 3.71 14.04
N SER A 114 -10.66 3.61 14.73
CA SER A 114 -11.30 2.35 15.11
C SER A 114 -11.56 1.42 13.92
N PHE A 115 -11.85 1.97 12.73
CA PHE A 115 -12.04 1.18 11.51
C PHE A 115 -10.77 0.43 11.10
N MET A 116 -9.61 1.10 11.25
CA MET A 116 -8.30 0.58 10.87
C MET A 116 -7.75 -0.41 11.90
N GLU A 117 -8.13 -0.25 13.18
CA GLU A 117 -7.71 -1.12 14.27
C GLU A 117 -8.41 -2.49 14.27
N SER A 118 -9.65 -2.57 13.82
CA SER A 118 -10.44 -3.81 13.83
C SER A 118 -10.15 -4.76 12.66
N PHE A 119 -9.27 -4.38 11.74
CA PHE A 119 -9.20 -5.03 10.44
C PHE A 119 -8.23 -6.22 10.37
N ASN A 120 -8.74 -7.38 9.98
CA ASN A 120 -7.98 -8.63 9.85
C ASN A 120 -7.72 -8.99 8.37
N TRP A 121 -6.49 -8.72 7.89
CA TRP A 121 -6.04 -9.06 6.53
C TRP A 121 -6.29 -10.51 6.16
N LYS A 122 -6.11 -11.44 7.11
CA LYS A 122 -6.25 -12.87 6.83
C LYS A 122 -7.66 -13.21 6.37
N GLU A 123 -8.67 -12.57 6.95
CA GLU A 123 -10.07 -12.82 6.60
C GLU A 123 -10.42 -12.26 5.23
N VAL A 124 -10.01 -11.03 4.93
CA VAL A 124 -10.27 -10.44 3.62
C VAL A 124 -9.52 -11.17 2.49
N LEU A 125 -8.30 -11.62 2.75
CA LEU A 125 -7.56 -12.44 1.80
C LEU A 125 -8.22 -13.80 1.53
N THR A 126 -9.07 -14.32 2.42
CA THR A 126 -9.84 -15.54 2.12
C THR A 126 -10.82 -15.33 0.96
N HIS A 127 -11.35 -14.11 0.80
CA HIS A 127 -12.27 -13.79 -0.28
C HIS A 127 -11.58 -13.72 -1.65
N PHE A 128 -10.29 -13.34 -1.69
CA PHE A 128 -9.50 -13.20 -2.92
C PHE A 128 -9.08 -14.52 -3.56
N LYS A 129 -9.05 -15.62 -2.80
CA LYS A 129 -8.64 -16.94 -3.31
C LYS A 129 -9.52 -17.45 -4.45
N HIS A 130 -10.73 -16.89 -4.60
CA HIS A 130 -11.69 -17.30 -5.61
C HIS A 130 -11.63 -16.45 -6.89
N THR A 131 -10.89 -15.34 -6.88
CA THR A 131 -10.77 -14.45 -8.03
C THR A 131 -9.73 -14.97 -9.02
N LYS A 132 -10.15 -15.24 -10.27
CA LYS A 132 -9.26 -15.70 -11.35
C LYS A 132 -8.61 -14.58 -12.15
N ALA A 133 -9.22 -13.40 -12.16
CA ALA A 133 -8.72 -12.26 -12.93
C ALA A 133 -7.56 -11.58 -12.21
N ARG A 134 -6.50 -11.25 -12.95
CA ARG A 134 -5.44 -10.39 -12.46
C ARG A 134 -5.86 -8.93 -12.59
N VAL A 135 -5.63 -8.15 -11.56
CA VAL A 135 -5.93 -6.72 -11.51
C VAL A 135 -4.64 -5.91 -11.39
N ILE A 136 -4.60 -4.76 -12.05
CA ILE A 136 -3.47 -3.82 -11.93
C ILE A 136 -3.56 -3.09 -10.57
N LYS A 137 -4.76 -2.60 -10.25
CA LYS A 137 -5.08 -1.82 -9.05
C LYS A 137 -5.62 -2.72 -7.92
N VAL A 138 -4.82 -3.72 -7.53
CA VAL A 138 -5.21 -4.70 -6.49
C VAL A 138 -5.50 -4.05 -5.14
N ASP A 139 -4.81 -2.95 -4.85
CA ASP A 139 -5.01 -2.15 -3.67
C ASP A 139 -6.41 -1.57 -3.57
N TRP A 140 -6.93 -0.97 -4.64
CA TRP A 140 -8.29 -0.44 -4.64
C TRP A 140 -9.34 -1.54 -4.46
N LEU A 141 -9.09 -2.72 -5.04
CA LEU A 141 -9.96 -3.86 -4.83
C LEU A 141 -9.94 -4.35 -3.38
N LEU A 142 -8.74 -4.47 -2.79
CA LEU A 142 -8.57 -4.80 -1.37
C LEU A 142 -9.29 -3.77 -0.49
N PHE A 143 -9.12 -2.48 -0.80
CA PHE A 143 -9.72 -1.36 -0.12
C PHE A 143 -11.25 -1.41 -0.12
N MET A 144 -11.87 -1.69 -1.27
CA MET A 144 -13.32 -1.90 -1.36
C MET A 144 -13.79 -3.09 -0.54
N ILE A 145 -13.12 -4.24 -0.69
CA ILE A 145 -13.48 -5.48 0.01
C ILE A 145 -13.35 -5.30 1.53
N VAL A 146 -12.37 -4.54 2.01
CA VAL A 146 -12.25 -4.16 3.42
C VAL A 146 -13.51 -3.47 3.93
N HIS A 147 -13.99 -2.46 3.23
CA HIS A 147 -15.17 -1.69 3.64
C HIS A 147 -16.44 -2.52 3.54
N PHE A 148 -16.62 -3.30 2.46
CA PHE A 148 -17.78 -4.17 2.34
C PHE A 148 -17.78 -5.27 3.41
N HIS A 149 -16.62 -5.81 3.77
CA HIS A 149 -16.53 -6.77 4.86
C HIS A 149 -16.97 -6.13 6.17
N ALA A 150 -16.47 -4.94 6.48
CA ALA A 150 -16.76 -4.23 7.72
C ALA A 150 -18.24 -3.86 7.86
N TYR A 151 -18.89 -3.40 6.78
CA TYR A 151 -20.27 -2.89 6.84
C TYR A 151 -21.34 -3.93 6.53
N LEU A 152 -21.10 -4.81 5.57
CA LEU A 152 -22.09 -5.82 5.14
C LEU A 152 -21.89 -7.16 5.84
N GLY A 153 -20.72 -7.38 6.43
CA GLY A 153 -20.34 -8.62 7.08
C GLY A 153 -19.81 -9.68 6.12
N LYS A 154 -19.06 -10.63 6.70
CA LYS A 154 -18.36 -11.71 5.99
C LYS A 154 -19.26 -12.57 5.11
N GLU A 155 -20.42 -12.99 5.60
CA GLU A 155 -21.28 -13.94 4.88
C GLU A 155 -21.91 -13.31 3.64
N VAL A 156 -22.38 -12.05 3.75
CA VAL A 156 -22.92 -11.28 2.62
C VAL A 156 -21.87 -11.13 1.52
N LEU A 157 -20.65 -10.73 1.91
CA LEU A 157 -19.56 -10.53 0.96
C LEU A 157 -19.13 -11.86 0.32
N ARG A 158 -19.08 -12.95 1.10
CA ARG A 158 -18.74 -14.27 0.56
C ARG A 158 -19.74 -14.72 -0.50
N GLU A 159 -21.04 -14.57 -0.25
CA GLU A 159 -22.06 -14.97 -1.24
C GLU A 159 -21.99 -14.09 -2.51
N ALA A 160 -21.78 -12.78 -2.38
CA ALA A 160 -21.62 -11.89 -3.52
C ALA A 160 -20.37 -12.21 -4.37
N LEU A 161 -19.27 -12.62 -3.74
CA LEU A 161 -18.00 -12.91 -4.43
C LEU A 161 -17.92 -14.33 -5.03
N LYS A 162 -18.86 -15.23 -4.73
CA LYS A 162 -18.91 -16.57 -5.37
C LYS A 162 -19.28 -16.51 -6.86
N GLY A 163 -19.98 -15.46 -7.29
CA GLY A 163 -20.39 -15.25 -8.67
C GLY A 163 -19.50 -14.25 -9.40
N THR A 164 -20.10 -13.52 -10.35
CA THR A 164 -19.51 -12.30 -10.91
C THR A 164 -19.96 -11.14 -10.03
N PRO A 165 -19.09 -10.58 -9.18
CA PRO A 165 -19.53 -9.57 -8.23
C PRO A 165 -19.89 -8.27 -8.94
N ASP A 166 -21.08 -7.75 -8.65
CA ASP A 166 -21.43 -6.36 -8.94
C ASP A 166 -21.06 -5.50 -7.73
N TYR A 167 -19.88 -4.88 -7.79
CA TYR A 167 -19.42 -3.99 -6.73
C TYR A 167 -20.29 -2.74 -6.57
N SER A 168 -21.03 -2.33 -7.62
CA SER A 168 -21.97 -1.20 -7.55
C SER A 168 -23.19 -1.57 -6.71
N GLU A 169 -23.69 -2.81 -6.85
CA GLU A 169 -24.77 -3.33 -6.01
C GLU A 169 -24.33 -3.38 -4.54
N LEU A 170 -23.12 -3.90 -4.27
CA LEU A 170 -22.56 -3.93 -2.90
C LEU A 170 -22.43 -2.53 -2.30
N TYR A 171 -21.97 -1.56 -3.08
CA TYR A 171 -21.87 -0.17 -2.65
C TYR A 171 -23.25 0.46 -2.37
N ASN A 172 -24.26 0.16 -3.19
CA ASN A 172 -25.62 0.67 -2.99
C ASN A 172 -26.32 0.12 -1.75
N ARG A 173 -25.85 -1.00 -1.21
CA ARG A 173 -26.33 -1.58 0.06
C ARG A 173 -25.79 -0.88 1.30
N LEU A 174 -24.75 -0.06 1.15
CA LEU A 174 -24.24 0.76 2.25
C LEU A 174 -25.23 1.89 2.56
N ASP A 175 -25.33 2.27 3.83
CA ASP A 175 -26.02 3.51 4.20
C ASP A 175 -25.20 4.76 3.85
N GLU A 176 -25.81 5.94 3.90
CA GLU A 176 -25.14 7.19 3.53
C GLU A 176 -23.97 7.56 4.43
N SER A 177 -23.97 7.11 5.69
CA SER A 177 -22.84 7.32 6.61
C SER A 177 -21.66 6.45 6.19
N GLN A 178 -21.91 5.17 5.91
CA GLN A 178 -20.91 4.19 5.46
C GLN A 178 -20.32 4.56 4.10
N LYS A 179 -21.15 5.03 3.15
CA LYS A 179 -20.69 5.55 1.85
C LYS A 179 -19.77 6.76 2.02
N ARG A 180 -20.13 7.69 2.91
CA ARG A 180 -19.31 8.87 3.21
C ARG A 180 -17.98 8.48 3.83
N GLU A 181 -17.97 7.53 4.77
CA GLU A 181 -16.74 7.03 5.37
C GLU A 181 -15.85 6.33 4.34
N TYR A 182 -16.42 5.45 3.51
CA TYR A 182 -15.70 4.83 2.38
C TYR A 182 -15.07 5.88 1.46
N LEU A 183 -15.84 6.90 1.06
CA LEU A 183 -15.35 7.94 0.16
C LEU A 183 -14.22 8.76 0.81
N ASN A 184 -14.36 9.14 2.07
CA ASN A 184 -13.32 9.86 2.80
C ASN A 184 -12.03 9.05 2.90
N ASN A 185 -12.15 7.77 3.25
CA ASN A 185 -10.99 6.88 3.33
C ASN A 185 -10.36 6.68 1.94
N ALA A 186 -11.16 6.53 0.90
CA ALA A 186 -10.69 6.37 -0.47
C ALA A 186 -9.95 7.61 -0.97
N LEU A 187 -10.49 8.80 -0.74
CA LEU A 187 -9.84 10.07 -1.05
C LEU A 187 -8.52 10.23 -0.28
N SER A 188 -8.50 9.90 1.02
CA SER A 188 -7.29 9.93 1.84
C SER A 188 -6.21 8.98 1.30
N TYR A 189 -6.59 7.74 0.98
CA TYR A 189 -5.66 6.77 0.41
C TYR A 189 -5.15 7.21 -0.96
N GLY A 190 -6.04 7.62 -1.87
CA GLY A 190 -5.67 8.09 -3.21
C GLY A 190 -4.71 9.27 -3.17
N ALA A 191 -4.90 10.21 -2.24
CA ALA A 191 -3.98 11.33 -2.04
C ALA A 191 -2.60 10.84 -1.56
N SER A 192 -2.56 9.85 -0.66
CA SER A 192 -1.31 9.32 -0.08
C SER A 192 -0.40 8.61 -1.10
N ILE A 193 -0.98 8.04 -2.16
CA ILE A 193 -0.25 7.37 -3.24
C ILE A 193 -0.14 8.21 -4.51
N ASN A 194 -0.50 9.50 -4.42
CA ASN A 194 -0.50 10.46 -5.53
C ASN A 194 -1.30 9.98 -6.76
N GLU A 195 -2.47 9.36 -6.53
CA GLU A 195 -3.34 8.89 -7.60
C GLU A 195 -4.43 9.92 -7.93
N ALA A 196 -4.03 10.85 -8.78
CA ALA A 196 -4.85 11.94 -9.30
C ALA A 196 -6.18 11.47 -9.93
N GLU A 197 -6.21 10.31 -10.60
CA GLU A 197 -7.37 9.83 -11.36
C GLU A 197 -8.65 9.73 -10.53
N PHE A 198 -8.53 9.48 -9.23
CA PHE A 198 -9.69 9.38 -8.33
C PHE A 198 -10.34 10.74 -8.05
N PHE A 199 -9.62 11.85 -8.20
CA PHE A 199 -10.09 13.21 -7.90
C PHE A 199 -10.67 13.93 -9.12
N TYR A 200 -10.25 13.54 -10.33
CA TYR A 200 -10.58 14.27 -11.57
C TYR A 200 -11.75 13.69 -12.37
N GLN A 201 -12.39 12.61 -11.92
CA GLN A 201 -13.57 12.06 -12.60
C GLN A 201 -14.85 12.92 -12.46
N ALA A 202 -14.77 14.07 -11.78
CA ALA A 202 -15.81 15.11 -11.80
C ALA A 202 -15.69 16.02 -13.05
N ARG A 203 -15.78 15.44 -14.24
CA ARG A 203 -16.25 16.12 -15.45
C ARG A 203 -17.13 15.14 -16.23
N ILE A 204 -18.36 14.99 -15.73
CA ILE A 204 -19.52 14.61 -16.54
C ILE A 204 -19.96 15.86 -17.31
#